data_AF-A0A447JHA4-F1
#
_entry.id   AF-A0A447JHA4-F1
#
_cell.length_a   1.000
_cell.length_b   1.000
_cell.length_c   1.000
_cell.angle_alpha   90.00
_cell.angle_beta   90.00
_cell.angle_gamma   90.00
#
_symmetry.space_group_name_H-M   'P 1'
#
loop_
_entity.id
_entity.type
_entity.pdbx_description
1 polymer ?
#
loop_
_entity_poly.entity_id
_entity_poly.type
_entity_poly.pdbx_seq_one_letter_code
_entity_poly.pdbx_strand_id
1 'polypeptide(L)'
;MGAMRTLGAISRISELAEQNKIAAYNYPQGVLTQTLRASAAHQPGILSDIGIGTFVDPRQQGGKLNDVTKEDLIKLVEIDNKEYLYYKAIAPNVAFIRATTCDSEGYASFEDEVMYLDALVIAQAVHNNGGIVMMQVQKMVKKATLHPKSVRIPGYLVDIVVVDADQTQLYGGAPVNRFISGDFTLDDSTQLTLPLNQRKLVARRALFEMRKGAVGNVGVGIADVLVWSLARKAAPMTSC
;
A
#
# COMPACT_ATOMS: atom_id res chain seq x y z
N MET A 1 -4.66 19.98 13.45
CA MET A 1 -3.74 18.82 13.37
C MET A 1 -4.57 17.55 13.32
N GLY A 2 -4.76 16.97 12.13
CA GLY A 2 -5.63 15.79 11.99
C GLY A 2 -5.88 15.43 10.55
N ALA A 3 -4.87 14.93 9.82
CA ALA A 3 -5.07 14.30 8.51
C ALA A 3 -3.85 13.50 8.01
N MET A 4 -2.95 13.05 8.88
CA MET A 4 -1.72 12.38 8.44
C MET A 4 -1.65 10.95 8.98
N ARG A 5 -2.40 10.04 8.37
CA ARG A 5 -2.51 8.65 8.85
C ARG A 5 -1.30 7.76 8.49
N THR A 6 -0.61 8.01 7.38
CA THR A 6 0.53 7.19 6.93
C THR A 6 1.86 7.65 7.52
N LEU A 7 2.17 8.95 7.51
CA LEU A 7 3.35 9.51 8.19
C LEU A 7 3.26 9.32 9.72
N GLY A 8 2.04 9.35 10.28
CA GLY A 8 1.78 9.04 11.69
C GLY A 8 2.16 7.61 12.11
N ALA A 9 2.39 6.69 11.17
CA ALA A 9 2.90 5.35 11.48
C ALA A 9 4.39 5.35 11.88
N ILE A 10 5.14 6.40 11.54
CA ILE A 10 6.56 6.58 11.91
C ILE A 10 6.70 7.93 12.62
N SER A 11 6.46 7.95 13.94
CA SER A 11 6.39 9.19 14.74
C SER A 11 7.65 10.05 14.62
N ARG A 12 8.84 9.44 14.63
CA ARG A 12 10.12 10.16 14.57
C ARG A 12 10.31 10.95 13.27
N ILE A 13 9.83 10.45 12.13
CA ILE A 13 9.92 11.21 10.87
C ILE A 13 8.90 12.36 10.87
N SER A 14 7.71 12.11 11.42
CA SER A 14 6.70 13.17 11.57
C SER A 14 7.20 14.30 12.46
N GLU A 15 7.89 13.99 13.56
CA GLU A 15 8.52 14.99 14.44
C GLU A 15 9.55 15.87 13.69
N LEU A 16 10.36 15.28 12.80
CA LEU A 16 11.30 16.05 11.99
C LEU A 16 10.58 17.02 11.04
N ALA A 17 9.46 16.59 10.44
CA ALA A 17 8.65 17.44 9.59
C ALA A 17 8.00 18.58 10.39
N GLU A 18 7.41 18.28 11.55
CA GLU A 18 6.81 19.27 12.45
C GLU A 18 7.82 20.30 12.96
N GLN A 19 9.06 19.86 13.22
CA GLN A 19 10.16 20.71 13.65
C GLN A 19 10.85 21.45 12.50
N ASN A 20 10.30 21.43 11.27
CA ASN A 20 10.88 22.06 10.08
C ASN A 20 12.32 21.60 9.77
N LYS A 21 12.70 20.38 10.16
CA LYS A 21 14.05 19.83 9.95
C LYS A 21 14.22 19.17 8.58
N ILE A 22 13.12 18.84 7.92
CA ILE A 22 13.10 18.20 6.60
C ILE A 22 12.04 18.84 5.71
N ALA A 23 12.25 18.84 4.40
CA ALA A 23 11.17 19.06 3.45
C ALA A 23 10.19 17.86 3.50
N ALA A 24 8.89 18.13 3.47
CA ALA A 24 7.87 17.14 3.73
C ALA A 24 6.61 17.41 2.90
N TYR A 25 6.28 16.45 2.04
CA TYR A 25 5.10 16.45 1.16
C TYR A 25 4.19 15.26 1.49
N ASN A 26 2.89 15.42 1.26
CA ASN A 26 1.91 14.35 1.41
C ASN A 26 1.04 14.24 0.16
N TYR A 27 1.38 13.30 -0.70
CA TYR A 27 0.52 12.90 -1.82
C TYR A 27 -0.54 11.90 -1.32
N PRO A 28 -1.75 11.91 -1.89
CA PRO A 28 -2.69 10.82 -1.68
C PRO A 28 -2.02 9.48 -2.04
N GLN A 29 -2.15 8.46 -1.19
CA GLN A 29 -1.39 7.22 -1.33
C GLN A 29 -1.53 6.55 -2.71
N GLY A 30 -2.76 6.53 -3.26
CA GLY A 30 -3.02 6.02 -4.61
C GLY A 30 -2.36 6.85 -5.73
N VAL A 31 -2.26 8.17 -5.53
CA VAL A 31 -1.58 9.08 -6.46
C VAL A 31 -0.06 8.87 -6.38
N LEU A 32 0.50 8.68 -5.19
CA LEU A 32 1.93 8.42 -4.99
C LEU A 32 2.39 7.14 -5.71
N THR A 33 1.64 6.05 -5.61
CA THR A 33 2.00 4.81 -6.33
C THR A 33 1.90 4.99 -7.86
N GLN A 34 0.94 5.77 -8.32
CA GLN A 34 0.79 6.09 -9.73
C GLN A 34 1.91 7.00 -10.26
N THR A 35 2.39 7.97 -9.46
CA THR A 35 3.52 8.83 -9.85
C THR A 35 4.84 8.05 -9.89
N LEU A 36 5.04 7.07 -9.00
CA LEU A 36 6.15 6.12 -9.10
C LEU A 36 6.07 5.31 -10.40
N ARG A 37 4.89 4.79 -10.75
CA ARG A 37 4.69 4.08 -12.02
C ARG A 37 4.92 4.97 -13.24
N ALA A 38 4.49 6.23 -13.20
CA ALA A 38 4.76 7.21 -14.24
C ALA A 38 6.28 7.46 -14.38
N SER A 39 6.99 7.59 -13.25
CA SER A 39 8.45 7.77 -13.24
C SER A 39 9.19 6.59 -13.88
N ALA A 40 8.72 5.35 -13.66
CA ALA A 40 9.27 4.17 -14.30
C ALA A 40 9.15 4.22 -15.84
N ALA A 41 8.12 4.88 -16.37
CA ALA A 41 7.94 5.09 -17.80
C ALA A 41 8.54 6.43 -18.30
N HIS A 42 9.35 7.10 -17.47
CA HIS A 42 9.90 8.44 -17.73
C HIS A 42 8.84 9.50 -18.07
N GLN A 43 7.60 9.30 -17.64
CA GLN A 43 6.57 10.31 -17.74
C GLN A 43 6.84 11.40 -16.68
N PRO A 44 6.63 12.69 -17.00
CA PRO A 44 6.99 13.77 -16.09
C PRO A 44 6.08 13.86 -14.86
N GLY A 45 4.90 13.26 -14.92
CA GLY A 45 3.88 13.32 -13.87
C GLY A 45 2.57 12.65 -14.31
N ILE A 46 1.54 12.75 -13.49
CA ILE A 46 0.19 12.25 -13.78
C ILE A 46 -0.85 13.34 -13.58
N LEU A 47 -2.02 13.13 -14.17
CA LEU A 47 -3.20 13.98 -14.01
C LEU A 47 -4.25 13.23 -13.19
N SER A 48 -4.76 13.86 -12.14
CA SER A 48 -5.82 13.30 -11.30
C SER A 48 -6.64 14.41 -10.65
N ASP A 49 -7.95 14.22 -10.56
CA ASP A 49 -8.87 15.09 -9.81
C ASP A 49 -8.85 14.82 -8.29
N ILE A 50 -8.22 13.72 -7.86
CA ILE A 50 -8.06 13.37 -6.46
C ILE A 50 -7.26 14.47 -5.76
N GLY A 51 -7.84 15.06 -4.72
CA GLY A 51 -7.21 16.11 -3.91
C GLY A 51 -7.69 17.53 -4.21
N ILE A 52 -8.45 17.75 -5.30
CA ILE A 52 -9.10 19.04 -5.59
C ILE A 52 -9.92 19.49 -4.37
N GLY A 53 -9.76 20.76 -3.98
CA GLY A 53 -10.48 21.33 -2.83
C GLY A 53 -9.98 20.85 -1.45
N THR A 54 -8.90 20.09 -1.38
CA THR A 54 -8.26 19.68 -0.11
C THR A 54 -6.94 20.40 0.11
N PHE A 55 -6.24 20.14 1.23
CA PHE A 55 -4.91 20.69 1.49
C PHE A 55 -3.86 20.32 0.40
N VAL A 56 -4.12 19.28 -0.38
CA VAL A 56 -3.28 18.84 -1.51
C VAL A 56 -3.40 19.79 -2.71
N ASP A 57 -4.54 20.48 -2.83
CA ASP A 57 -4.77 21.46 -3.89
C ASP A 57 -3.76 22.62 -3.75
N PRO A 58 -3.06 23.02 -4.83
CA PRO A 58 -2.08 24.10 -4.80
C PRO A 58 -2.67 25.46 -4.46
N ARG A 59 -4.01 25.63 -4.57
CA ARG A 59 -4.71 26.83 -4.07
C ARG A 59 -4.78 26.90 -2.55
N GLN A 60 -4.46 25.81 -1.84
CA GLN A 60 -4.41 25.73 -0.38
C GLN A 60 -2.95 25.56 0.09
N GLN A 61 -2.50 24.34 0.38
CA GLN A 61 -1.14 24.05 0.83
C GLN A 61 -0.30 23.30 -0.22
N GLY A 62 -0.89 22.81 -1.32
CA GLY A 62 -0.16 22.06 -2.35
C GLY A 62 0.48 20.77 -1.82
N GLY A 63 -0.11 20.17 -0.78
CA GLY A 63 0.41 18.96 -0.13
C GLY A 63 1.66 19.18 0.73
N LYS A 64 2.11 20.42 0.92
CA LYS A 64 3.24 20.80 1.78
C LYS A 64 2.83 20.72 3.24
N LEU A 65 3.71 20.21 4.10
CA LEU A 65 3.37 19.89 5.50
C LEU A 65 3.98 20.85 6.53
N ASN A 66 4.92 21.68 6.11
CA ASN A 66 5.64 22.59 6.99
C ASN A 66 6.16 23.81 6.22
N ASP A 67 6.72 24.77 6.95
CA ASP A 67 7.15 26.04 6.39
C ASP A 67 8.45 25.93 5.60
N VAL A 68 9.35 24.99 5.92
CA VAL A 68 10.59 24.81 5.15
C VAL A 68 10.35 24.21 3.76
N THR A 69 9.21 23.57 3.53
CA THR A 69 8.85 22.98 2.23
C THR A 69 8.32 24.03 1.28
N LYS A 70 9.08 24.37 0.23
CA LYS A 70 8.74 25.49 -0.68
C LYS A 70 8.44 25.09 -2.12
N GLU A 71 9.13 24.09 -2.68
CA GLU A 71 8.98 23.71 -4.09
C GLU A 71 7.54 23.23 -4.41
N ASP A 72 7.01 23.65 -5.55
CA ASP A 72 5.69 23.24 -6.04
C ASP A 72 5.78 21.96 -6.88
N LEU A 73 5.27 20.86 -6.31
CA LEU A 73 5.20 19.58 -7.01
C LEU A 73 3.84 19.30 -7.66
N ILE A 74 2.83 20.09 -7.29
CA ILE A 74 1.43 19.93 -7.72
C ILE A 74 0.99 21.21 -8.40
N LYS A 75 0.32 21.08 -9.56
CA LYS A 75 -0.21 22.21 -10.32
C LYS A 75 -1.67 21.97 -10.69
N LEU A 76 -2.47 23.02 -10.66
CA LEU A 76 -3.83 22.97 -11.22
C LEU A 76 -3.73 23.09 -12.74
N VAL A 77 -4.42 22.21 -13.46
CA VAL A 77 -4.50 22.22 -14.92
C VAL A 77 -5.94 21.96 -15.35
N GLU A 78 -6.31 22.42 -16.54
CA GLU A 78 -7.65 22.24 -17.10
C GLU A 78 -7.57 21.46 -18.40
N ILE A 79 -8.38 20.42 -18.52
CA ILE A 79 -8.50 19.58 -19.72
C ILE A 79 -9.98 19.30 -19.93
N ASP A 80 -10.48 19.51 -21.15
CA ASP A 80 -11.89 19.30 -21.52
C ASP A 80 -12.88 20.03 -20.58
N ASN A 81 -12.56 21.28 -20.21
CA ASN A 81 -13.32 22.12 -19.27
C ASN A 81 -13.49 21.50 -17.88
N LYS A 82 -12.56 20.66 -17.45
CA LYS A 82 -12.50 20.07 -16.09
C LYS A 82 -11.16 20.33 -15.44
N GLU A 83 -11.19 20.70 -14.16
CA GLU A 83 -9.99 20.87 -13.34
C GLU A 83 -9.39 19.52 -12.97
N TYR A 84 -8.07 19.43 -13.07
CA TYR A 84 -7.26 18.33 -12.57
C TYR A 84 -6.05 18.87 -11.81
N LEU A 85 -5.50 18.04 -10.93
CA LEU A 85 -4.18 18.25 -10.36
C LEU A 85 -3.16 17.46 -11.18
N TYR A 86 -2.17 18.17 -11.70
CA TYR A 86 -0.94 17.58 -12.20
C TYR A 86 -0.01 17.30 -11.02
N TYR A 87 0.37 16.05 -10.84
CA TYR A 87 1.31 15.59 -9.83
C TYR A 87 2.64 15.25 -10.49
N LYS A 88 3.71 15.97 -10.16
CA LYS A 88 5.05 15.69 -10.65
C LYS A 88 5.51 14.30 -10.21
N ALA A 89 6.05 13.53 -11.16
CA ALA A 89 6.70 12.25 -10.89
C ALA A 89 8.12 12.49 -10.36
N ILE A 90 8.49 11.73 -9.33
CA ILE A 90 9.82 11.75 -8.72
C ILE A 90 10.35 10.33 -8.75
N ALA A 91 11.43 10.10 -9.49
CA ALA A 91 12.08 8.80 -9.58
C ALA A 91 13.10 8.65 -8.43
N PRO A 92 13.00 7.62 -7.59
CA PRO A 92 14.00 7.36 -6.56
C PRO A 92 15.31 6.82 -7.17
N ASN A 93 16.41 6.93 -6.43
CA ASN A 93 17.71 6.37 -6.83
C ASN A 93 18.05 5.05 -6.14
N VAL A 94 17.37 4.72 -5.04
CA VAL A 94 17.59 3.49 -4.28
C VAL A 94 16.24 2.91 -3.88
N ALA A 95 16.09 1.61 -4.01
CA ALA A 95 14.92 0.86 -3.55
C ALA A 95 15.30 -0.18 -2.52
N PHE A 96 14.57 -0.21 -1.41
CA PHE A 96 14.51 -1.34 -0.51
C PHE A 96 13.18 -2.05 -0.71
N ILE A 97 13.26 -3.26 -1.26
CA ILE A 97 12.10 -4.11 -1.53
C ILE A 97 12.28 -5.46 -0.86
N ARG A 98 11.20 -6.24 -0.81
CA ARG A 98 11.18 -7.54 -0.16
C ARG A 98 10.32 -8.51 -0.96
N ALA A 99 10.71 -9.77 -0.94
CA ALA A 99 9.94 -10.91 -1.46
C ALA A 99 10.15 -12.13 -0.53
N THR A 100 9.44 -13.23 -0.78
CA THR A 100 9.64 -14.46 0.00
C THR A 100 10.87 -15.22 -0.49
N THR A 101 10.94 -15.48 -1.81
CA THR A 101 11.96 -16.31 -2.41
C THR A 101 12.43 -15.68 -3.71
N CYS A 102 13.73 -15.81 -4.03
CA CYS A 102 14.21 -15.57 -5.40
C CYS A 102 15.11 -16.70 -5.89
N ASP A 103 15.29 -16.81 -7.20
CA ASP A 103 16.33 -17.69 -7.74
C ASP A 103 17.71 -17.00 -7.78
N SER A 104 18.73 -17.72 -8.26
CA SER A 104 20.10 -17.20 -8.35
C SER A 104 20.29 -16.05 -9.34
N GLU A 105 19.28 -15.73 -10.16
CA GLU A 105 19.28 -14.56 -11.07
C GLU A 105 18.36 -13.44 -10.56
N GLY A 106 17.79 -13.57 -9.36
CA GLY A 106 16.97 -12.54 -8.71
C GLY A 106 15.49 -12.57 -9.08
N TYR A 107 15.01 -13.54 -9.88
CA TYR A 107 13.58 -13.67 -10.17
C TYR A 107 12.83 -14.04 -8.89
N ALA A 108 11.86 -13.23 -8.47
CA ALA A 108 11.28 -13.35 -7.13
C ALA A 108 9.78 -13.68 -7.10
N SER A 109 9.40 -14.50 -6.11
CA SER A 109 8.02 -14.86 -5.75
C SER A 109 7.68 -14.41 -4.33
N PHE A 110 6.38 -14.29 -4.07
CA PHE A 110 5.79 -13.65 -2.88
C PHE A 110 4.87 -14.61 -2.12
N GLU A 111 5.17 -15.91 -2.19
CA GLU A 111 4.27 -16.97 -1.74
C GLU A 111 3.92 -16.93 -0.25
N ASP A 112 4.78 -16.35 0.61
CA ASP A 112 4.49 -16.18 2.03
C ASP A 112 4.27 -14.72 2.43
N GLU A 113 4.38 -13.75 1.52
CA GLU A 113 4.13 -12.35 1.84
C GLU A 113 2.62 -12.09 2.01
N VAL A 114 2.26 -11.18 2.92
CA VAL A 114 0.85 -10.83 3.20
C VAL A 114 0.14 -10.23 1.98
N MET A 115 0.88 -9.47 1.17
CA MET A 115 0.40 -8.81 -0.05
C MET A 115 1.57 -8.31 -0.88
N TYR A 116 1.30 -7.90 -2.13
CA TYR A 116 2.34 -7.45 -3.06
C TYR A 116 2.76 -5.98 -2.91
N LEU A 117 1.85 -5.12 -2.43
CA LEU A 117 1.99 -3.67 -2.47
C LEU A 117 2.46 -3.18 -3.86
N ASP A 118 3.56 -2.44 -3.88
CA ASP A 118 4.04 -1.64 -5.00
C ASP A 118 5.43 -2.12 -5.46
N ALA A 119 5.89 -3.29 -5.00
CA ALA A 119 7.29 -3.71 -5.08
C ALA A 119 7.85 -3.69 -6.52
N LEU A 120 7.07 -4.20 -7.49
CA LEU A 120 7.45 -4.15 -8.91
C LEU A 120 7.57 -2.71 -9.43
N VAL A 121 6.61 -1.84 -9.06
CA VAL A 121 6.59 -0.44 -9.50
C VAL A 121 7.81 0.30 -8.95
N ILE A 122 8.15 0.08 -7.68
CA ILE A 122 9.34 0.66 -7.04
C ILE A 122 10.62 0.17 -7.73
N ALA A 123 10.74 -1.13 -7.99
CA ALA A 123 11.91 -1.70 -8.68
C ALA A 123 12.10 -1.08 -10.07
N GLN A 124 11.03 -0.98 -10.86
CA GLN A 124 11.08 -0.38 -12.20
C GLN A 124 11.43 1.11 -12.15
N ALA A 125 10.85 1.87 -11.21
CA ALA A 125 11.11 3.30 -11.06
C ALA A 125 12.58 3.59 -10.77
N VAL A 126 13.21 2.78 -9.92
CA VAL A 126 14.62 2.92 -9.56
C VAL A 126 15.54 2.41 -10.67
N HIS A 127 15.27 1.22 -11.22
CA HIS A 127 16.07 0.62 -12.29
C HIS A 127 16.15 1.54 -13.52
N ASN A 128 15.00 2.04 -14.00
CA ASN A 128 14.97 2.93 -15.17
C ASN A 128 15.55 4.32 -14.89
N ASN A 129 15.79 4.66 -13.63
CA ASN A 129 16.49 5.89 -13.21
C ASN A 129 18.00 5.67 -12.99
N GLY A 130 18.54 4.51 -13.39
CA GLY A 130 19.95 4.15 -13.19
C GLY A 130 20.32 3.99 -11.72
N GLY A 131 19.35 3.72 -10.86
CA GLY A 131 19.52 3.52 -9.42
C GLY A 131 19.90 2.09 -9.05
N ILE A 132 19.83 1.80 -7.75
CA ILE A 132 20.17 0.48 -7.17
C ILE A 132 18.96 -0.10 -6.44
N VAL A 133 18.54 -1.30 -6.82
CA VAL A 133 17.46 -2.06 -6.22
C VAL A 133 18.03 -3.16 -5.33
N MET A 134 17.80 -3.03 -4.02
CA MET A 134 18.18 -4.02 -3.02
C MET A 134 16.95 -4.76 -2.52
N MET A 135 16.95 -6.09 -2.67
CA MET A 135 15.83 -6.96 -2.34
C MET A 135 16.20 -7.91 -1.20
N GLN A 136 15.45 -7.83 -0.09
CA GLN A 136 15.51 -8.84 0.96
C GLN A 136 14.62 -10.05 0.59
N VAL A 137 15.13 -11.26 0.80
CA VAL A 137 14.38 -12.51 0.64
C VAL A 137 14.59 -13.44 1.83
N GLN A 138 13.62 -14.32 2.09
CA GLN A 138 13.75 -15.35 3.12
C GLN A 138 14.70 -16.47 2.69
N LYS A 139 14.70 -16.82 1.40
CA LYS A 139 15.55 -17.89 0.84
C LYS A 139 15.85 -17.69 -0.63
N MET A 140 16.90 -18.35 -1.10
CA MET A 140 17.23 -18.47 -2.52
C MET A 140 17.03 -19.90 -3.02
N VAL A 141 16.64 -20.04 -4.28
CA VAL A 141 16.48 -21.33 -4.97
C VAL A 141 17.34 -21.40 -6.24
N LYS A 142 17.41 -22.59 -6.84
CA LYS A 142 18.11 -22.82 -8.10
C LYS A 142 17.49 -21.96 -9.22
N LYS A 143 18.32 -21.47 -10.13
CA LYS A 143 17.89 -20.79 -11.35
C LYS A 143 16.72 -21.50 -12.03
N ALA A 144 15.70 -20.73 -12.42
CA ALA A 144 14.58 -21.19 -13.23
C ALA A 144 13.79 -22.38 -12.64
N THR A 145 13.76 -22.53 -11.30
CA THR A 145 12.89 -23.52 -10.64
C THR A 145 11.62 -22.92 -10.06
N LEU A 146 11.50 -21.59 -10.00
CA LEU A 146 10.24 -20.94 -9.65
C LEU A 146 9.24 -21.08 -10.80
N HIS A 147 7.97 -21.28 -10.46
CA HIS A 147 6.93 -21.30 -11.48
C HIS A 147 6.82 -19.91 -12.14
N PRO A 148 6.90 -19.80 -13.47
CA PRO A 148 7.07 -18.51 -14.14
C PRO A 148 5.87 -17.56 -13.95
N LYS A 149 4.65 -18.08 -13.76
CA LYS A 149 3.47 -17.23 -13.47
C LYS A 149 3.42 -16.72 -12.03
N SER A 150 4.23 -17.28 -11.14
CA SER A 150 4.32 -16.87 -9.73
C SER A 150 5.41 -15.83 -9.51
N VAL A 151 6.28 -15.62 -10.50
CA VAL A 151 7.30 -14.57 -10.48
C VAL A 151 6.61 -13.20 -10.58
N ARG A 152 6.93 -12.30 -9.66
CA ARG A 152 6.38 -10.94 -9.58
C ARG A 152 7.40 -9.87 -9.94
N ILE A 153 8.68 -10.12 -9.62
CA ILE A 153 9.79 -9.23 -9.95
C ILE A 153 10.75 -10.00 -10.85
N PRO A 154 10.94 -9.56 -12.10
CA PRO A 154 12.00 -10.07 -12.96
C PRO A 154 13.38 -9.78 -12.38
N GLY A 155 14.28 -10.76 -12.43
CA GLY A 155 15.58 -10.66 -11.76
C GLY A 155 16.49 -9.54 -12.27
N TYR A 156 16.40 -9.17 -13.55
CA TYR A 156 17.18 -8.07 -14.12
C TYR A 156 16.84 -6.68 -13.54
N LEU A 157 15.76 -6.54 -12.78
CA LEU A 157 15.43 -5.31 -12.05
C LEU A 157 16.11 -5.24 -10.68
N VAL A 158 16.78 -6.31 -10.25
CA VAL A 158 17.37 -6.44 -8.91
C VAL A 158 18.89 -6.41 -9.03
N ASP A 159 19.52 -5.50 -8.29
CA ASP A 159 20.97 -5.34 -8.30
C ASP A 159 21.63 -6.09 -7.14
N ILE A 160 20.98 -6.12 -5.97
CA ILE A 160 21.50 -6.74 -4.76
C ILE A 160 20.42 -7.59 -4.10
N VAL A 161 20.75 -8.83 -3.76
CA VAL A 161 19.91 -9.72 -2.95
C VAL A 161 20.52 -9.88 -1.56
N VAL A 162 19.70 -9.70 -0.53
CA VAL A 162 20.07 -9.96 0.87
C VAL A 162 19.18 -11.09 1.39
N VAL A 163 19.80 -12.17 1.87
CA VAL A 163 19.07 -13.31 2.44
C VAL A 163 18.94 -13.14 3.95
N ASP A 164 17.71 -13.10 4.43
CA ASP A 164 17.34 -13.10 5.85
C ASP A 164 16.48 -14.34 6.13
N ALA A 165 17.13 -15.41 6.59
CA ALA A 165 16.45 -16.70 6.81
C ALA A 165 15.34 -16.63 7.87
N ASP A 166 15.41 -15.66 8.78
CA ASP A 166 14.49 -15.44 9.90
C ASP A 166 13.38 -14.43 9.56
N GLN A 167 13.29 -13.99 8.31
CA GLN A 167 12.24 -13.10 7.81
C GLN A 167 10.83 -13.62 8.18
N THR A 168 10.06 -12.83 8.95
CA THR A 168 8.67 -13.14 9.31
C THR A 168 7.65 -12.31 8.54
N GLN A 169 6.42 -12.80 8.41
CA GLN A 169 5.34 -12.12 7.68
C GLN A 169 4.94 -10.78 8.29
N LEU A 170 4.97 -10.71 9.62
CA LEU A 170 4.60 -9.54 10.43
C LEU A 170 5.63 -9.36 11.56
N TYR A 171 5.58 -8.20 12.22
CA TYR A 171 6.34 -7.97 13.44
C TYR A 171 5.97 -8.95 14.56
N GLY A 172 6.89 -9.16 15.50
CA GLY A 172 6.71 -10.03 16.67
C GLY A 172 7.33 -11.42 16.54
N GLY A 173 7.98 -11.74 15.41
CA GLY A 173 8.74 -12.99 15.27
C GLY A 173 7.89 -14.26 15.18
N ALA A 174 6.61 -14.13 14.85
CA ALA A 174 5.74 -15.29 14.67
C ALA A 174 6.18 -16.12 13.45
N PRO A 175 6.08 -17.45 13.51
CA PRO A 175 6.38 -18.31 12.37
C PRO A 175 5.40 -18.04 11.22
N VAL A 176 5.80 -18.45 10.01
CA VAL A 176 4.95 -18.33 8.80
C VAL A 176 3.60 -19.00 9.04
N ASN A 177 2.54 -18.23 8.84
CA ASN A 177 1.17 -18.70 8.86
C ASN A 177 0.67 -18.85 7.42
N ARG A 178 0.44 -20.11 7.02
CA ARG A 178 0.02 -20.46 5.65
C ARG A 178 -1.43 -20.07 5.31
N PHE A 179 -2.25 -19.73 6.31
CA PHE A 179 -3.54 -19.07 6.08
C PHE A 179 -3.35 -17.60 5.67
N ILE A 180 -2.33 -16.92 6.21
CA ILE A 180 -1.98 -15.55 5.78
C ILE A 180 -1.38 -15.57 4.38
N SER A 181 -0.58 -16.59 4.06
CA SER A 181 -0.06 -16.83 2.70
C SER A 181 -1.18 -17.09 1.68
N GLY A 182 -2.37 -17.51 2.15
CA GLY A 182 -3.51 -17.84 1.28
C GLY A 182 -3.49 -19.26 0.71
N ASP A 183 -2.63 -20.13 1.22
CA ASP A 183 -2.51 -21.52 0.77
C ASP A 183 -3.62 -22.43 1.31
N PHE A 184 -4.23 -22.04 2.43
CA PHE A 184 -5.27 -22.80 3.11
C PHE A 184 -6.49 -21.95 3.44
N THR A 185 -7.65 -22.61 3.50
CA THR A 185 -8.90 -22.01 3.98
C THR A 185 -9.05 -22.31 5.47
N LEU A 186 -9.21 -21.26 6.28
CA LEU A 186 -9.45 -21.40 7.71
C LEU A 186 -10.85 -21.97 7.97
N ASP A 187 -10.97 -22.90 8.93
CA ASP A 187 -12.28 -23.33 9.43
C ASP A 187 -12.91 -22.20 10.26
N ASP A 188 -14.03 -21.67 9.78
CA ASP A 188 -14.80 -20.58 10.40
C ASP A 188 -16.11 -21.06 11.05
N SER A 189 -16.27 -22.37 11.24
CA SER A 189 -17.42 -22.98 11.92
C SER A 189 -17.65 -22.43 13.34
N THR A 190 -16.58 -21.96 13.99
CA THR A 190 -16.64 -21.39 15.33
C THR A 190 -17.11 -19.93 15.27
N GLN A 191 -18.38 -19.70 15.63
CA GLN A 191 -18.94 -18.35 15.67
C GLN A 191 -18.49 -17.59 16.93
N LEU A 192 -17.48 -16.71 16.81
CA LEU A 192 -17.20 -15.77 17.90
C LEU A 192 -18.33 -14.73 18.01
N THR A 193 -18.81 -14.53 19.24
CA THR A 193 -19.80 -13.49 19.52
C THR A 193 -19.15 -12.23 20.04
N LEU A 194 -19.18 -11.17 19.22
CA LEU A 194 -18.78 -9.84 19.67
C LEU A 194 -19.80 -9.31 20.70
N PRO A 195 -19.37 -8.81 21.88
CA PRO A 195 -20.29 -8.19 22.84
C PRO A 195 -20.96 -6.94 22.25
N LEU A 196 -22.16 -6.63 22.73
CA LEU A 196 -22.83 -5.39 22.34
C LEU A 196 -22.18 -4.20 23.05
N ASN A 197 -21.41 -3.44 22.29
CA ASN A 197 -20.76 -2.21 22.73
C ASN A 197 -20.94 -1.11 21.66
N GLN A 198 -20.40 0.08 21.93
CA GLN A 198 -20.52 1.23 21.02
C GLN A 198 -19.99 0.94 19.61
N ARG A 199 -18.84 0.24 19.47
CA ARG A 199 -18.29 -0.16 18.16
C ARG A 199 -19.27 -1.05 17.40
N LYS A 200 -19.82 -2.07 18.07
CA LYS A 200 -20.79 -2.99 17.45
C LYS A 200 -22.09 -2.28 17.08
N LEU A 201 -22.56 -1.33 17.87
CA LEU A 201 -23.75 -0.52 17.55
C LEU A 201 -23.54 0.27 16.26
N VAL A 202 -22.42 0.99 16.14
CA VAL A 202 -22.10 1.78 14.94
C VAL A 202 -21.89 0.87 13.74
N ALA A 203 -21.18 -0.24 13.88
CA ALA A 203 -20.98 -1.23 12.81
C ALA A 203 -22.31 -1.81 12.30
N ARG A 204 -23.27 -2.08 13.20
CA ARG A 204 -24.62 -2.52 12.81
C ARG A 204 -25.39 -1.48 12.01
N ARG A 205 -25.27 -0.20 12.36
CA ARG A 205 -25.91 0.88 11.58
C ARG A 205 -25.22 1.06 10.23
N ALA A 206 -23.89 1.05 10.19
CA ALA A 206 -23.13 1.17 8.95
C ALA A 206 -23.45 0.01 7.98
N LEU A 207 -23.76 -1.17 8.50
CA LEU A 207 -24.21 -2.32 7.70
C LEU A 207 -25.51 -2.04 6.91
N PHE A 208 -26.35 -1.10 7.34
CA PHE A 208 -27.58 -0.76 6.61
C PHE A 208 -27.32 0.02 5.32
N GLU A 209 -26.10 0.54 5.14
CA GLU A 209 -25.68 1.17 3.88
C GLU A 209 -25.26 0.13 2.83
N MET A 210 -25.02 -1.12 3.24
CA MET A 210 -24.65 -2.18 2.29
C MET A 210 -25.84 -2.62 1.43
N ARG A 211 -25.52 -3.02 0.20
CA ARG A 211 -26.46 -3.63 -0.75
C ARG A 211 -25.89 -4.97 -1.21
N LYS A 212 -26.76 -5.90 -1.60
CA LYS A 212 -26.32 -7.20 -2.15
C LYS A 212 -25.49 -6.95 -3.40
N GLY A 213 -24.30 -7.56 -3.48
CA GLY A 213 -23.36 -7.38 -4.60
C GLY A 213 -22.52 -6.09 -4.54
N ALA A 214 -22.64 -5.26 -3.51
CA ALA A 214 -21.81 -4.07 -3.37
C ALA A 214 -20.34 -4.44 -3.07
N VAL A 215 -19.41 -3.71 -3.68
CA VAL A 215 -17.98 -3.75 -3.36
C VAL A 215 -17.67 -2.63 -2.36
N GLY A 216 -17.22 -2.99 -1.17
CA GLY A 216 -16.95 -2.06 -0.07
C GLY A 216 -15.48 -2.01 0.32
N ASN A 217 -15.03 -0.84 0.78
CA ASN A 217 -13.76 -0.65 1.47
C ASN A 217 -14.07 -0.12 2.89
N VAL A 218 -13.55 -0.79 3.92
CA VAL A 218 -13.77 -0.39 5.32
C VAL A 218 -12.45 0.07 5.90
N GLY A 219 -12.33 1.38 6.13
CA GLY A 219 -11.16 1.95 6.80
C GLY A 219 -11.11 1.60 8.28
N VAL A 220 -9.90 1.66 8.86
CA VAL A 220 -9.68 1.52 10.30
C VAL A 220 -10.47 2.58 11.07
N GLY A 221 -11.16 2.16 12.13
CA GLY A 221 -11.94 3.06 12.98
C GLY A 221 -13.10 2.39 13.70
N ILE A 222 -14.05 3.19 14.20
CA ILE A 222 -15.16 2.68 15.03
C ILE A 222 -16.03 1.61 14.34
N ALA A 223 -16.07 1.61 13.01
CA ALA A 223 -16.90 0.73 12.19
C ALA A 223 -16.12 -0.46 11.55
N ASP A 224 -14.82 -0.64 11.81
CA ASP A 224 -14.04 -1.72 11.19
C ASP A 224 -14.55 -3.14 11.53
N VAL A 225 -15.19 -3.30 12.70
CA VAL A 225 -15.87 -4.55 13.12
C VAL A 225 -17.14 -4.86 12.33
N LEU A 226 -17.50 -4.03 11.34
CA LEU A 226 -18.59 -4.29 10.40
C LEU A 226 -18.38 -5.59 9.63
N VAL A 227 -17.14 -5.92 9.26
CA VAL A 227 -16.81 -7.16 8.52
C VAL A 227 -17.23 -8.40 9.32
N TRP A 228 -17.02 -8.36 10.63
CA TRP A 228 -17.47 -9.41 11.56
C TRP A 228 -19.00 -9.56 11.62
N SER A 229 -19.73 -8.47 11.38
CA SER A 229 -21.20 -8.48 11.37
C SER A 229 -21.77 -8.93 10.02
N LEU A 230 -21.02 -8.77 8.92
CA LEU A 230 -21.39 -9.24 7.57
C LEU A 230 -21.36 -10.76 7.45
N ALA A 231 -20.33 -11.42 7.99
CA ALA A 231 -20.18 -12.88 7.96
C ALA A 231 -21.43 -13.61 8.49
N ARG A 232 -22.17 -12.98 9.41
CA ARG A 232 -23.40 -13.51 10.00
C ARG A 232 -24.61 -13.57 9.06
N LYS A 233 -24.66 -12.72 8.01
CA LYS A 233 -25.80 -12.66 7.06
C LYS A 233 -25.56 -13.45 5.78
N ALA A 234 -24.32 -13.87 5.53
CA ALA A 234 -23.95 -14.63 4.32
C ALA A 234 -24.15 -16.14 4.48
N ALA A 235 -24.44 -16.65 5.68
CA ALA A 235 -24.93 -18.01 5.85
C ALA A 235 -26.24 -18.17 5.06
N PRO A 236 -26.38 -19.23 4.23
CA PRO A 236 -27.60 -19.41 3.44
C PRO A 236 -28.79 -19.46 4.39
N MET A 237 -29.80 -18.62 4.10
CA MET A 237 -31.15 -18.87 4.61
C MET A 237 -31.60 -20.21 4.03
N THR A 238 -31.30 -21.30 4.73
CA THR A 238 -31.97 -22.58 4.49
C THR A 238 -33.44 -22.35 4.80
N SER A 239 -34.23 -22.52 3.75
CA SER A 239 -35.69 -22.54 3.75
C SER A 239 -36.26 -23.34 4.92
N CYS A 240 -37.15 -22.71 5.68
CA CYS A 240 -38.33 -23.31 6.26
C CYS A 240 -39.47 -22.29 6.16
#